data_AF-A0A226MMH6-F1
#
_entry.id   AF-A0A226MMH6-F1
#
_cell.length_a   1.000
_cell.length_b   1.000
_cell.length_c   1.000
_cell.angle_alpha   90.00
_cell.angle_beta   90.00
_cell.angle_gamma   90.00
#
_symmetry.space_group_name_H-M   'P 1'
#
loop_
_entity.id
_entity.type
_entity.pdbx_description
1 polymer ?
#
loop_
_entity_poly.entity_id
_entity_poly.type
_entity_poly.pdbx_seq_one_letter_code
_entity_poly.pdbx_strand_id
1 'polypeptide(L)'
;AFFSGKEENCILKSLFVFYFLICHTEHLKKRLEDYMAQFPNVRILRTKKREGLIRTRMLGASVAIGDVITFLDSHCEANVNWLPPLLDRIARNRKTIVCPMIDVIDHDHFGYETQAGDAMRGAFDWEMYYKRIPIPPELQKLDPSDPFESPVMAGGLFAVDRKWFWELGGYDAGLEIWGGEQYEISFKVSYVLWKFLLF
;
A
#
# COMPACT_ATOMS: atom_id res chain seq x y z
N ALA A 1 16.44 9.27 -1.17
CA ALA A 1 17.15 9.61 0.09
C ALA A 1 16.73 8.76 1.31
N PHE A 2 16.01 7.62 1.14
CA PHE A 2 15.51 6.80 2.27
C PHE A 2 16.50 5.80 2.88
N PHE A 3 17.67 5.59 2.26
CA PHE A 3 18.58 4.49 2.61
C PHE A 3 19.95 4.91 3.16
N SER A 4 20.19 6.21 3.39
CA SER A 4 21.51 6.75 3.74
C SER A 4 21.51 7.48 5.10
N GLY A 5 21.12 6.79 6.17
CA GLY A 5 21.19 7.32 7.52
C GLY A 5 21.56 6.23 8.51
N LYS A 6 22.75 6.35 9.11
CA LYS A 6 23.22 5.48 10.20
C LYS A 6 22.25 5.49 11.38
N GLU A 7 22.10 4.31 11.99
CA GLU A 7 21.46 3.94 13.26
C GLU A 7 21.24 5.13 14.22
N GLU A 8 20.03 5.41 14.72
CA GLU A 8 19.48 4.73 15.91
C GLU A 8 17.93 4.74 16.05
N ASN A 9 17.15 5.22 15.06
CA ASN A 9 15.67 5.16 15.12
C ASN A 9 15.05 4.92 13.74
N CYS A 10 15.58 3.95 12.98
CA CYS A 10 14.99 3.63 11.69
C CYS A 10 13.69 2.84 11.89
N ILE A 11 12.56 3.50 11.64
CA ILE A 11 11.23 2.90 11.67
C ILE A 11 11.11 1.76 10.63
N LEU A 12 11.88 1.84 9.55
CA LEU A 12 11.95 0.81 8.52
C LEU A 12 12.90 -0.32 8.95
N LYS A 13 12.33 -1.36 9.58
CA LYS A 13 13.09 -2.56 9.97
C LYS A 13 13.50 -3.43 8.77
N SER A 14 12.72 -3.41 7.68
CA SER A 14 12.99 -4.18 6.46
C SER A 14 12.06 -3.71 5.32
N LEU A 15 12.58 -3.46 4.12
CA LEU A 15 11.76 -3.21 2.93
C LEU A 15 11.83 -4.41 1.99
N PHE A 16 10.73 -5.13 1.84
CA PHE A 16 10.68 -6.21 0.86
C PHE A 16 10.14 -5.66 -0.46
N VAL A 17 10.96 -5.66 -1.51
CA VAL A 17 10.54 -5.28 -2.86
C VAL A 17 10.16 -6.55 -3.60
N PHE A 18 8.86 -6.77 -3.79
CA PHE A 18 8.33 -7.94 -4.47
C PHE A 18 8.29 -7.71 -5.98
N TYR A 19 9.14 -8.44 -6.71
CA TYR A 19 9.04 -8.49 -8.16
C TYR A 19 8.38 -9.79 -8.63
N PHE A 20 7.42 -9.61 -9.52
CA PHE A 20 6.73 -10.67 -10.24
C PHE A 20 7.68 -11.47 -11.14
N LEU A 21 7.55 -12.80 -11.13
CA LEU A 21 7.85 -13.65 -12.28
C LEU A 21 6.55 -13.80 -13.08
N ILE A 22 6.49 -13.54 -14.38
CA ILE A 22 7.44 -13.79 -15.46
C ILE A 22 7.64 -12.47 -16.19
N CYS A 23 8.82 -11.86 -16.11
CA CYS A 23 9.15 -10.80 -17.05
C CYS A 23 10.19 -11.34 -18.01
N HIS A 24 9.82 -11.44 -19.28
CA HIS A 24 10.78 -11.73 -20.36
C HIS A 24 11.86 -10.63 -20.47
N THR A 25 11.68 -9.50 -19.79
CA THR A 25 12.61 -8.38 -19.81
C THR A 25 13.88 -8.71 -19.02
N GLU A 26 15.01 -8.82 -19.74
CA GLU A 26 16.31 -9.16 -19.19
C GLU A 26 16.76 -8.25 -18.03
N HIS A 27 16.39 -6.97 -18.04
CA HIS A 27 16.82 -6.02 -17.01
C HIS A 27 16.24 -6.30 -15.60
N LEU A 28 15.17 -7.10 -15.47
CA LEU A 28 14.57 -7.49 -14.18
C LEU A 28 15.14 -8.80 -13.60
N LYS A 29 16.11 -9.42 -14.30
CA LYS A 29 16.81 -10.63 -13.84
C LYS A 29 18.05 -10.24 -13.03
N LYS A 30 19.23 -10.72 -13.45
CA LYS A 30 20.50 -10.51 -12.77
C LYS A 30 20.84 -9.02 -12.58
N ARG A 31 20.58 -8.18 -13.59
CA ARG A 31 20.87 -6.73 -13.51
C ARG A 31 20.17 -6.05 -12.34
N LEU A 32 18.93 -6.44 -12.04
CA LEU A 32 18.19 -5.89 -10.90
C LEU A 32 18.75 -6.41 -9.57
N GLU A 33 19.11 -7.69 -9.49
CA GLU A 33 19.74 -8.28 -8.30
C GLU A 33 21.06 -7.59 -7.98
N ASP A 34 21.91 -7.43 -8.99
CA ASP A 34 23.21 -6.76 -8.86
C ASP A 34 23.01 -5.30 -8.39
N TYR A 35 22.03 -4.59 -8.94
CA TYR A 35 21.72 -3.21 -8.53
C TYR A 35 21.14 -3.13 -7.12
N MET A 36 20.25 -4.04 -6.73
CA MET A 36 19.60 -4.00 -5.41
C MET A 36 20.49 -4.52 -4.28
N ALA A 37 21.55 -5.27 -4.60
CA ALA A 37 22.52 -5.75 -3.61
C ALA A 37 23.19 -4.63 -2.79
N GLN A 38 23.21 -3.39 -3.29
CA GLN A 38 23.72 -2.23 -2.55
C GLN A 38 22.81 -1.80 -1.39
N PHE A 39 21.56 -2.27 -1.34
CA PHE A 39 20.59 -1.93 -0.30
C PHE A 39 20.36 -3.13 0.64
N PRO A 40 20.99 -3.17 1.84
CA PRO A 40 20.96 -4.35 2.70
C PRO A 40 19.57 -4.73 3.22
N ASN A 41 18.66 -3.73 3.26
CA ASN A 41 17.30 -3.91 3.73
C ASN A 41 16.33 -4.33 2.63
N VAL A 42 16.81 -4.50 1.38
CA VAL A 42 16.00 -4.90 0.23
C VAL A 42 16.18 -6.38 -0.04
N ARG A 43 15.06 -7.08 -0.21
CA ARG A 43 15.02 -8.50 -0.61
C ARG A 43 14.13 -8.67 -1.81
N ILE A 44 14.62 -9.41 -2.81
CA ILE A 44 13.88 -9.78 -4.01
C ILE A 44 13.38 -11.21 -3.82
N LEU A 45 12.07 -11.41 -3.97
CA LEU A 45 11.48 -12.75 -4.08
C LEU A 45 10.97 -13.00 -5.49
N ARG A 46 11.06 -14.26 -5.91
CA ARG A 46 10.79 -14.72 -7.27
C ARG A 46 9.82 -15.90 -7.23
N THR A 47 8.66 -15.77 -7.86
CA THR A 47 7.71 -16.88 -8.05
C THR A 47 8.15 -17.75 -9.22
N LYS A 48 7.77 -19.03 -9.33
CA LYS A 48 8.16 -19.85 -10.50
C LYS A 48 7.22 -19.71 -11.69
N LYS A 49 6.01 -19.21 -11.44
CA LYS A 49 4.93 -19.01 -12.40
C LYS A 49 4.24 -17.68 -12.13
N ARG A 50 3.38 -17.25 -13.05
CA ARG A 50 2.53 -16.06 -12.89
C ARG A 50 1.48 -16.34 -11.81
N GLU A 51 1.59 -15.68 -10.66
CA GLU A 51 0.70 -15.92 -9.50
C GLU A 51 -0.42 -14.88 -9.36
N GLY A 52 -0.27 -13.68 -9.92
CA GLY A 52 -1.22 -12.59 -9.66
C GLY A 52 -0.77 -11.68 -8.50
N LEU A 53 -1.29 -10.45 -8.48
CA LEU A 53 -1.03 -9.44 -7.45
C LEU A 53 -1.30 -10.01 -6.06
N ILE A 54 -2.44 -10.68 -5.91
CA ILE A 54 -2.98 -11.15 -4.64
C ILE A 54 -2.07 -12.20 -4.01
N ARG A 55 -1.80 -13.28 -4.74
CA ARG A 55 -0.90 -14.35 -4.27
C ARG A 55 0.53 -13.87 -4.07
N THR A 56 0.99 -12.90 -4.88
CA THR A 56 2.32 -12.29 -4.70
C THR A 56 2.40 -11.44 -3.43
N ARG A 57 1.36 -10.64 -3.14
CA ARG A 57 1.24 -9.90 -1.87
C ARG A 57 1.19 -10.85 -0.68
N MET A 58 0.47 -11.96 -0.79
CA MET A 58 0.40 -13.00 0.26
C MET A 58 1.75 -13.68 0.50
N LEU A 59 2.48 -14.03 -0.56
CA LEU A 59 3.85 -14.54 -0.45
C LEU A 59 4.76 -13.53 0.23
N GLY A 60 4.57 -12.24 -0.08
CA GLY A 60 5.36 -11.20 0.53
C GLY A 60 5.07 -10.96 2.00
N ALA A 61 3.78 -10.93 2.34
CA ALA A 61 3.33 -10.88 3.72
C ALA A 61 3.85 -12.07 4.55
N SER A 62 4.01 -13.25 3.95
CA SER A 62 4.36 -14.47 4.69
C SER A 62 5.83 -14.51 5.13
N VAL A 63 6.70 -13.79 4.42
CA VAL A 63 8.12 -13.65 4.80
C VAL A 63 8.43 -12.33 5.50
N ALA A 64 7.46 -11.42 5.59
CA ALA A 64 7.64 -10.13 6.22
C ALA A 64 7.91 -10.30 7.72
N ILE A 65 8.97 -9.66 8.21
CA ILE A 65 9.39 -9.73 9.62
C ILE A 65 8.95 -8.51 10.44
N GLY A 66 8.62 -7.40 9.77
CA GLY A 66 8.17 -6.17 10.42
C GLY A 66 6.83 -6.32 11.14
N ASP A 67 6.58 -5.45 12.11
CA ASP A 67 5.32 -5.45 12.87
C ASP A 67 4.14 -4.97 12.02
N VAL A 68 4.40 -4.06 11.07
CA VAL A 68 3.44 -3.55 10.09
C VAL A 68 3.89 -3.94 8.69
N ILE A 69 2.95 -4.40 7.86
CA ILE A 69 3.14 -4.60 6.43
C ILE A 69 2.58 -3.37 5.71
N THR A 70 3.38 -2.76 4.84
CA THR A 70 2.92 -1.69 3.95
C THR A 70 3.05 -2.15 2.51
N PHE A 71 1.93 -2.19 1.80
CA PHE A 71 1.87 -2.51 0.38
C PHE A 71 1.97 -1.22 -0.43
N LEU A 72 2.80 -1.26 -1.47
CA LEU A 72 2.97 -0.21 -2.46
C LEU A 72 3.05 -0.85 -3.85
N ASP A 73 2.59 -0.14 -4.86
CA ASP A 73 2.79 -0.55 -6.24
C ASP A 73 4.20 -0.18 -6.71
N SER A 74 4.69 -0.84 -7.76
CA SER A 74 6.07 -0.71 -8.24
C SER A 74 6.38 0.63 -8.93
N HIS A 75 5.35 1.46 -9.12
CA HIS A 75 5.38 2.73 -9.84
C HIS A 75 4.81 3.85 -8.95
N CYS A 76 5.25 3.86 -7.69
CA CYS A 76 4.92 4.89 -6.72
C CYS A 76 6.15 5.70 -6.34
N GLU A 77 5.95 6.99 -6.08
CA GLU A 77 6.91 7.85 -5.40
C GLU A 77 6.35 8.23 -4.03
N ALA A 78 7.20 8.17 -3.01
CA ALA A 78 6.78 8.35 -1.64
C ALA A 78 7.21 9.72 -1.11
N ASN A 79 6.23 10.48 -0.62
CA ASN A 79 6.47 11.81 -0.06
C ASN A 79 7.30 11.77 1.24
N VAL A 80 7.89 12.90 1.59
CA VAL A 80 8.37 13.21 2.93
C VAL A 80 7.30 12.86 3.98
N ASN A 81 7.72 12.14 5.01
CA ASN A 81 6.87 11.76 6.15
C ASN A 81 5.58 11.01 5.79
N TRP A 82 5.52 10.30 4.65
CA TRP A 82 4.37 9.49 4.26
C TRP A 82 4.05 8.34 5.25
N LEU A 83 5.08 7.79 5.90
CA LEU A 83 4.96 6.55 6.70
C LEU A 83 4.56 6.77 8.18
N PRO A 84 5.15 7.70 8.94
CA PRO A 84 4.83 7.86 10.37
C PRO A 84 3.32 8.01 10.69
N PRO A 85 2.51 8.76 9.91
CA PRO A 85 1.08 8.86 10.19
C PRO A 85 0.32 7.53 10.03
N LEU A 86 0.72 6.70 9.06
CA LEU A 86 0.13 5.36 8.88
C LEU A 86 0.40 4.49 10.11
N LEU A 87 1.64 4.55 10.62
CA LEU A 87 2.09 3.73 11.74
C LEU A 87 1.52 4.21 13.08
N ASP A 88 1.43 5.52 13.32
CA ASP A 88 0.80 6.07 14.53
C ASP A 88 -0.64 5.55 14.68
N ARG A 89 -1.41 5.51 13.59
CA ARG A 89 -2.78 5.01 13.66
C ARG A 89 -2.87 3.53 13.98
N ILE A 90 -2.01 2.71 13.36
CA ILE A 90 -1.94 1.27 13.64
C ILE A 90 -1.48 1.02 15.09
N ALA A 91 -0.56 1.84 15.60
CA ALA A 91 -0.11 1.76 16.99
C ALA A 91 -1.25 2.06 17.98
N ARG A 92 -2.13 3.02 17.66
CA ARG A 92 -3.32 3.33 18.48
C ARG A 92 -4.41 2.27 18.38
N ASN A 93 -4.61 1.69 17.20
CA ASN A 93 -5.54 0.60 16.98
C ASN A 93 -5.01 -0.40 15.96
N ARG A 94 -4.50 -1.53 16.47
CA ARG A 94 -3.93 -2.62 15.68
C ARG A 94 -4.89 -3.19 14.64
N LYS A 95 -6.20 -3.12 14.89
CA LYS A 95 -7.24 -3.67 14.00
C LYS A 95 -7.66 -2.72 12.87
N THR A 96 -7.02 -1.56 12.75
CA THR A 96 -7.28 -0.61 11.66
C THR A 96 -6.33 -0.88 10.49
N ILE A 97 -6.89 -0.88 9.28
CA ILE A 97 -6.10 -0.74 8.04
C ILE A 97 -6.10 0.73 7.64
N VAL A 98 -4.93 1.21 7.26
CA VAL A 98 -4.69 2.62 6.97
C VAL A 98 -4.21 2.78 5.54
N CYS A 99 -4.86 3.63 4.76
CA CYS A 99 -4.41 3.94 3.40
C CYS A 99 -3.94 5.40 3.34
N PRO A 100 -2.85 5.68 2.60
CA PRO A 100 -2.47 7.05 2.28
C PRO A 100 -3.49 7.65 1.29
N MET A 101 -3.50 8.97 1.17
CA MET A 101 -4.04 9.60 -0.03
C MET A 101 -3.19 9.21 -1.22
N ILE A 102 -3.79 9.08 -2.40
CA ILE A 102 -3.08 8.69 -3.62
C ILE A 102 -3.23 9.85 -4.62
N ASP A 103 -2.11 10.54 -4.82
CA ASP A 103 -1.97 11.63 -5.78
C ASP A 103 -1.56 11.07 -7.14
N VAL A 104 -1.58 11.92 -8.15
CA VAL A 104 -1.39 11.54 -9.55
C VAL A 104 0.03 11.88 -9.98
N ILE A 105 0.69 10.91 -10.59
CA ILE A 105 1.88 11.14 -11.40
C ILE A 105 1.45 10.87 -12.84
N ASP A 106 1.49 11.91 -13.68
CA ASP A 106 1.10 11.80 -15.08
C ASP A 106 2.02 10.82 -15.83
N HIS A 107 1.45 9.93 -16.63
CA HIS A 107 2.24 8.89 -17.29
C HIS A 107 3.01 9.38 -18.52
N ASP A 108 2.62 10.51 -19.10
CA ASP A 108 3.25 11.06 -20.31
C ASP A 108 4.39 12.01 -19.96
N HIS A 109 4.20 12.88 -18.96
CA HIS A 109 5.18 13.89 -18.58
C HIS A 109 5.73 13.76 -17.15
N PHE A 110 5.33 12.75 -16.38
CA PHE A 110 5.76 12.53 -14.99
C PHE A 110 5.53 13.75 -14.10
N GLY A 111 4.54 14.58 -14.44
CA GLY A 111 4.15 15.70 -13.61
C GLY A 111 3.40 15.20 -12.40
N TYR A 112 3.77 15.73 -11.24
CA TYR A 112 3.10 15.45 -9.99
C TYR A 112 1.92 16.40 -9.81
N GLU A 113 0.74 15.84 -9.61
CA GLU A 113 -0.48 16.58 -9.30
C GLU A 113 -1.14 16.00 -8.05
N THR A 114 -1.49 16.86 -7.11
CA THR A 114 -2.37 16.47 -6.00
C THR A 114 -3.69 15.99 -6.59
N GLN A 115 -4.29 14.98 -5.97
CA GLN A 115 -5.55 14.42 -6.43
C GLN A 115 -6.57 15.54 -6.71
N ALA A 116 -7.10 15.60 -7.94
CA ALA A 116 -8.05 16.64 -8.32
C ALA A 116 -9.35 16.51 -7.49
N GLY A 117 -9.76 17.65 -6.92
CA GLY A 117 -10.88 17.75 -5.97
C GLY A 117 -10.46 17.50 -4.52
N ASP A 118 -11.29 17.93 -3.57
CA ASP A 118 -11.09 17.65 -2.15
C ASP A 118 -10.85 16.16 -1.88
N ALA A 119 -10.25 15.83 -0.72
CA ALA A 119 -10.09 14.43 -0.29
C ALA A 119 -11.42 13.66 -0.45
N MET A 120 -11.35 12.53 -1.15
CA MET A 120 -12.51 11.68 -1.43
C MET A 120 -12.38 10.33 -0.72
N ARG A 121 -13.52 9.68 -0.52
CA ARG A 121 -13.64 8.33 0.03
C ARG A 121 -13.83 7.34 -1.12
N GLY A 122 -13.34 6.12 -0.93
CA GLY A 122 -13.61 5.03 -1.86
C GLY A 122 -14.95 4.37 -1.57
N ALA A 123 -15.69 4.08 -2.64
CA ALA A 123 -16.95 3.36 -2.62
C ALA A 123 -17.03 2.45 -3.86
N PHE A 124 -18.18 1.82 -4.04
CA PHE A 124 -18.47 0.98 -5.21
C PHE A 124 -19.94 1.14 -5.63
N ASP A 125 -20.23 0.90 -6.90
CA ASP A 125 -21.60 0.73 -7.38
C ASP A 125 -22.01 -0.75 -7.36
N TRP A 126 -23.27 -1.06 -7.69
CA TRP A 126 -23.79 -2.43 -7.69
C TRP A 126 -23.17 -3.33 -8.76
N GLU A 127 -22.42 -2.76 -9.70
CA GLU A 127 -21.62 -3.49 -10.69
C GLU A 127 -20.18 -3.75 -10.19
N MET A 128 -19.88 -3.35 -8.95
CA MET A 128 -18.56 -3.47 -8.32
C MET A 128 -17.47 -2.61 -9.00
N TYR A 129 -17.84 -1.49 -9.61
CA TYR A 129 -16.86 -0.48 -10.05
C TYR A 129 -16.51 0.48 -8.93
N TYR A 130 -15.22 0.77 -8.80
CA TYR A 130 -14.72 1.69 -7.79
C TYR A 130 -15.22 3.11 -8.08
N LYS A 131 -15.75 3.79 -7.06
CA LYS A 131 -16.20 5.17 -7.13
C LYS A 131 -15.48 6.00 -6.08
N ARG A 132 -15.23 7.26 -6.43
CA ARG A 132 -14.82 8.28 -5.46
C ARG A 132 -16.07 9.06 -5.04
N ILE A 133 -16.32 9.15 -3.74
CA ILE A 133 -17.44 9.91 -3.18
C ILE A 133 -16.92 11.00 -2.24
N PRO A 134 -17.62 12.14 -2.10
CA PRO A 134 -17.17 13.21 -1.21
C PRO A 134 -17.20 12.77 0.27
N ILE A 135 -16.40 13.46 1.09
CA ILE A 135 -16.47 13.32 2.56
C ILE A 135 -17.74 14.04 3.05
N PRO A 136 -18.68 13.32 3.68
CA PRO A 136 -19.92 13.94 4.16
C PRO A 136 -19.62 14.88 5.34
N PRO A 137 -20.41 15.95 5.55
CA PRO A 137 -20.11 16.99 6.55
C PRO A 137 -19.87 16.46 7.97
N GLU A 138 -20.51 15.35 8.36
CA GLU A 138 -20.39 14.76 9.69
C GLU A 138 -19.03 14.09 9.93
N LEU A 139 -18.34 13.70 8.85
CA LEU A 139 -17.00 13.13 8.89
C LEU A 139 -15.90 14.16 8.64
N GLN A 140 -16.27 15.40 8.27
CA GLN A 140 -15.30 16.48 8.10
C GLN A 140 -14.76 16.89 9.47
N LYS A 141 -13.43 16.94 9.58
CA LYS A 141 -12.70 17.32 10.78
C LYS A 141 -12.25 18.77 10.67
N LEU A 142 -11.99 19.39 11.83
CA LEU A 142 -11.47 20.76 11.89
C LEU A 142 -10.08 20.85 11.25
N ASP A 143 -9.22 19.87 11.52
CA ASP A 143 -7.94 19.72 10.86
C ASP A 143 -8.12 18.86 9.60
N PRO A 144 -7.85 19.39 8.40
CA PRO A 144 -7.93 18.60 7.18
C PRO A 144 -7.00 17.38 7.16
N SER A 145 -5.90 17.39 7.92
CA SER A 145 -4.95 16.27 8.01
C SER A 145 -5.45 15.12 8.87
N ASP A 146 -6.53 15.33 9.64
CA ASP A 146 -7.13 14.26 10.44
C ASP A 146 -7.66 13.13 9.54
N PRO A 147 -7.65 11.90 10.05
CA PRO A 147 -8.19 10.77 9.32
C PRO A 147 -9.72 10.78 9.27
N PHE A 148 -10.26 10.13 8.24
CA PHE A 148 -11.69 9.93 8.04
C PHE A 148 -11.97 8.50 7.57
N GLU A 149 -13.12 7.95 7.93
CA GLU A 149 -13.49 6.58 7.55
C GLU A 149 -13.87 6.48 6.08
N SER A 150 -13.44 5.40 5.42
CA SER A 150 -13.81 5.12 4.02
C SER A 150 -14.44 3.74 3.89
N PRO A 151 -15.55 3.62 3.14
CA PRO A 151 -16.20 2.32 2.92
C PRO A 151 -15.28 1.30 2.24
N VAL A 152 -14.52 1.75 1.24
CA VAL A 152 -13.66 0.89 0.43
C VAL A 152 -12.31 1.57 0.17
N MET A 153 -11.24 0.80 0.12
CA MET A 153 -9.91 1.28 -0.29
C MET A 153 -9.68 1.10 -1.79
N ALA A 154 -8.80 1.91 -2.40
CA ALA A 154 -8.42 1.73 -3.81
C ALA A 154 -7.68 0.39 -4.05
N GLY A 155 -6.96 -0.11 -3.05
CA GLY A 155 -6.36 -1.46 -3.05
C GLY A 155 -4.86 -1.52 -3.33
N GLY A 156 -4.29 -0.52 -4.01
CA GLY A 156 -2.87 -0.46 -4.35
C GLY A 156 -1.96 -0.24 -3.14
N LEU A 157 -2.30 0.74 -2.31
CA LEU A 157 -1.45 1.26 -1.25
C LEU A 157 -2.17 1.22 0.10
N PHE A 158 -1.62 0.50 1.07
CA PHE A 158 -2.13 0.49 2.45
C PHE A 158 -1.10 -0.10 3.44
N ALA A 159 -1.27 0.23 4.72
CA ALA A 159 -0.53 -0.32 5.84
C ALA A 159 -1.47 -1.08 6.80
N VAL A 160 -0.98 -2.19 7.35
CA VAL A 160 -1.73 -3.07 8.25
C VAL A 160 -0.79 -3.75 9.24
N ASP A 161 -1.23 -3.91 10.50
CA ASP A 161 -0.51 -4.76 11.46
C ASP A 161 -0.40 -6.20 10.91
N ARG A 162 0.82 -6.74 10.93
CA ARG A 162 1.10 -8.05 10.32
C ARG A 162 0.28 -9.16 10.96
N LYS A 163 0.16 -9.18 12.29
CA LYS A 163 -0.61 -10.22 12.99
C LYS A 163 -2.09 -10.09 12.63
N TRP A 164 -2.60 -8.88 12.57
CA TRP A 164 -4.00 -8.60 12.22
C TRP A 164 -4.31 -9.04 10.79
N PHE A 165 -3.42 -8.76 9.83
CA PHE A 165 -3.55 -9.23 8.46
C PHE A 165 -3.74 -10.75 8.38
N TRP A 166 -3.00 -11.51 9.18
CA TRP A 166 -3.14 -12.97 9.23
C TRP A 166 -4.34 -13.46 10.04
N GLU A 167 -4.74 -12.75 11.10
CA GLU A 167 -5.98 -13.01 11.84
C GLU A 167 -7.23 -12.85 10.95
N LEU A 168 -7.16 -11.99 9.92
CA LEU A 168 -8.19 -11.84 8.89
C LEU A 168 -8.19 -12.95 7.83
N GLY A 169 -7.18 -13.83 7.87
CA GLY A 169 -6.91 -14.81 6.82
C GLY A 169 -6.21 -14.23 5.59
N GLY A 170 -5.67 -13.01 5.67
CA GLY A 170 -5.14 -12.28 4.52
C GLY A 170 -6.18 -12.09 3.41
N TYR A 171 -5.73 -12.14 2.16
CA TYR A 171 -6.61 -12.17 0.99
C TYR A 171 -7.14 -13.58 0.72
N ASP A 172 -8.34 -13.66 0.13
CA ASP A 172 -8.86 -14.91 -0.42
C ASP A 172 -7.94 -15.48 -1.52
N ALA A 173 -7.47 -16.71 -1.32
CA ALA A 173 -6.60 -17.43 -2.25
C ALA A 173 -7.31 -17.86 -3.56
N GLY A 174 -8.64 -17.86 -3.56
CA GLY A 174 -9.48 -18.08 -4.73
C GLY A 174 -9.50 -16.91 -5.71
N LEU A 175 -9.11 -15.71 -5.27
CA LEU A 175 -8.96 -14.57 -6.17
C LEU A 175 -7.69 -14.72 -7.04
N GLU A 176 -7.86 -14.54 -8.34
CA GLU A 176 -6.80 -14.75 -9.32
C GLU A 176 -6.39 -13.44 -10.00
N ILE A 177 -5.08 -13.32 -10.28
CA ILE A 177 -4.48 -12.22 -11.04
C ILE A 177 -4.65 -10.83 -10.41
N TRP A 178 -5.81 -10.19 -10.52
CA TRP A 178 -6.08 -8.84 -10.07
C TRP A 178 -7.59 -8.55 -10.10
N GLY A 179 -8.07 -7.74 -9.16
CA GLY A 179 -9.44 -7.26 -9.10
C GLY A 179 -10.25 -7.99 -8.04
N GLY A 180 -11.07 -7.23 -7.31
CA GLY A 180 -11.94 -7.74 -6.26
C GLY A 180 -11.28 -7.78 -4.89
N GLU A 181 -9.94 -7.86 -4.82
CA GLU A 181 -9.21 -7.96 -3.55
C GLU A 181 -9.39 -6.72 -2.68
N GLN A 182 -9.52 -5.55 -3.31
CA GLN A 182 -9.75 -4.31 -2.60
C GLN A 182 -11.11 -4.32 -1.89
N TYR A 183 -12.15 -4.91 -2.49
CA TYR A 183 -13.48 -5.02 -1.89
C TYR A 183 -13.53 -6.12 -0.84
N GLU A 184 -12.95 -7.28 -1.15
CA GLU A 184 -12.95 -8.45 -0.27
C GLU A 184 -12.38 -8.13 1.10
N ILE A 185 -11.19 -7.53 1.12
CA ILE A 185 -10.59 -7.11 2.38
C ILE A 185 -11.39 -5.92 2.95
N SER A 186 -11.85 -4.97 2.11
CA SER A 186 -12.70 -3.84 2.55
C SER A 186 -13.92 -4.28 3.36
N PHE A 187 -14.51 -5.42 3.03
CA PHE A 187 -15.66 -5.97 3.73
C PHE A 187 -15.29 -6.78 4.98
N LYS A 188 -14.05 -7.25 5.09
CA LYS A 188 -13.56 -7.99 6.27
C LYS A 188 -13.29 -7.09 7.48
N VAL A 189 -12.99 -5.80 7.29
CA VAL A 189 -12.65 -4.91 8.42
C VAL A 189 -13.30 -3.54 8.36
N SER A 190 -13.17 -2.80 9.47
CA SER A 190 -13.45 -1.36 9.54
C SER A 190 -12.20 -0.58 9.12
N TYR A 191 -12.35 0.38 8.20
CA TYR A 191 -11.24 1.12 7.57
C TYR A 191 -11.24 2.60 7.91
N VAL A 192 -10.03 3.17 8.00
CA VAL A 192 -9.82 4.61 8.20
C VAL A 192 -8.78 5.10 7.17
N LEU A 193 -9.14 6.11 6.38
CA LEU A 193 -8.22 6.86 5.51
C LEU A 193 -7.56 7.99 6.29
N TRP A 194 -6.30 8.29 5.97
CA TRP A 194 -5.65 9.53 6.38
C TRP A 194 -5.50 10.46 5.19
N LYS A 195 -5.79 11.75 5.39
CA LYS A 195 -5.41 12.78 4.43
C LYS A 195 -3.96 13.18 4.70
N PHE A 196 -3.05 12.82 3.81
CA PHE A 196 -1.79 13.53 3.68
C PHE A 196 -1.52 13.78 2.21
N LEU A 197 -1.21 15.03 1.90
CA LEU A 197 -0.62 15.45 0.64
C LEU A 197 0.59 14.54 0.38
N LEU A 198 0.63 13.84 -0.74
CA LEU A 198 1.90 13.37 -1.27
C LEU A 198 2.64 14.60 -1.87
N PHE A 199 3.89 14.40 -2.23
CA PHE A 199 4.84 15.22 -2.99
C PHE A 199 5.85 14.19 -3.49
#